data_AF-A0A8H6C8I8-F1
#
_entry.id   AF-A0A8H6C8I8-F1
#
_cell.length_a   1.000
_cell.length_b   1.000
_cell.length_c   1.000
_cell.angle_alpha   90.00
_cell.angle_beta   90.00
_cell.angle_gamma   90.00
#
_symmetry.space_group_name_H-M   'P 1'
#
loop_
_entity.id
_entity.type
_entity.pdbx_description
1 polymer ?
#
loop_
_entity_poly.entity_id
_entity_poly.type
_entity_poly.pdbx_seq_one_letter_code
_entity_poly.pdbx_strand_id
1 'polypeptide(L)'
;MDVPIAANILGTIGAICWSVQLIPQIIINYRRHHTTGLQPSMMLLWASAGVPLGVYNITESFNIALRIQAQILTFLSLLTWSQCYYYGKHWSLIKCAVILVGMCTLMGGIEVALIFALKAAIKRHVTWPTTLMAVLAAVLLAAGVLRHYWDIYTHRTVRGISFIFVGIDAAGDLFSLVSVFFQTELNVLGMAIYGTELALWTGVFICGGYFNLLPWVKARVSTRRQRIENERQTQSQQGERGTIALHEMPSSTSVFMTPSSGLVERTATGNR
;
A
#
# COMPACT_ATOMS: atom_id res chain seq x y z
N MET A 1 -19.52 0.03 -28.12
CA MET A 1 -18.40 0.41 -29.04
C MET A 1 -17.61 -0.85 -29.17
N ASP A 2 -17.79 -1.58 -30.26
CA ASP A 2 -17.64 -3.03 -30.16
C ASP A 2 -16.23 -3.39 -30.61
N VAL A 3 -15.31 -3.36 -29.65
CA VAL A 3 -13.88 -3.55 -29.86
C VAL A 3 -13.41 -4.71 -28.97
N PRO A 4 -13.65 -5.98 -29.38
CA PRO A 4 -13.31 -7.15 -28.58
C PRO A 4 -11.82 -7.23 -28.21
N ILE A 5 -10.94 -6.63 -29.03
CA ILE A 5 -9.51 -6.50 -28.75
C ILE A 5 -9.26 -5.61 -27.54
N ALA A 6 -9.94 -4.45 -27.44
CA ALA A 6 -9.81 -3.53 -26.31
C ALA A 6 -10.36 -4.17 -25.02
N ALA A 7 -11.53 -4.82 -25.09
CA ALA A 7 -12.08 -5.58 -23.97
C ALA A 7 -11.11 -6.65 -23.45
N ASN A 8 -10.52 -7.46 -24.34
CA ASN A 8 -9.55 -8.48 -23.94
C ASN A 8 -8.25 -7.90 -23.36
N ILE A 9 -7.72 -6.81 -23.93
CA ILE A 9 -6.53 -6.13 -23.40
C ILE A 9 -6.81 -5.56 -22.01
N LEU A 10 -7.89 -4.80 -21.84
CA LEU A 10 -8.25 -4.15 -20.57
C LEU A 10 -8.55 -5.18 -19.47
N GLY A 11 -9.32 -6.23 -19.76
CA GLY A 11 -9.58 -7.31 -18.81
C GLY A 11 -8.34 -8.13 -18.46
N THR A 12 -7.37 -8.24 -19.38
CA THR A 12 -6.07 -8.87 -19.10
C THR A 12 -5.19 -7.98 -18.21
N ILE A 13 -5.17 -6.66 -18.44
CA ILE A 13 -4.49 -5.71 -17.56
C ILE A 13 -5.11 -5.76 -16.15
N GLY A 14 -6.44 -5.80 -16.04
CA GLY A 14 -7.15 -5.96 -14.78
C GLY A 14 -6.75 -7.24 -14.03
N ALA A 15 -6.74 -8.37 -14.73
CA ALA A 15 -6.29 -9.66 -14.19
C ALA A 15 -4.81 -9.65 -13.75
N ILE A 16 -3.93 -8.93 -14.45
CA ILE A 16 -2.52 -8.74 -14.06
C ILE A 16 -2.42 -7.87 -12.80
N CYS A 17 -3.16 -6.77 -12.72
CA CYS A 17 -3.21 -5.91 -11.54
C CYS A 17 -3.61 -6.71 -10.29
N TRP A 18 -4.73 -7.44 -10.34
CA TRP A 18 -5.14 -8.31 -9.23
C TRP A 18 -4.09 -9.39 -8.93
N SER A 19 -3.49 -10.02 -9.95
CA SER A 19 -2.43 -11.03 -9.73
C SER A 19 -1.20 -10.50 -8.97
N VAL A 20 -0.91 -9.19 -9.02
CA VAL A 20 0.24 -8.60 -8.30
C VAL A 20 -0.15 -7.75 -7.09
N GLN A 21 -1.45 -7.50 -6.85
CA GLN A 21 -1.97 -6.54 -5.86
C GLN A 21 -1.35 -6.72 -4.46
N LEU A 22 -1.26 -7.95 -3.96
CA LEU A 22 -0.78 -8.26 -2.61
C LEU A 22 0.76 -8.26 -2.48
N ILE A 23 1.52 -8.28 -3.57
CA ILE A 23 2.99 -8.39 -3.54
C ILE A 23 3.63 -7.19 -2.79
N PRO A 24 3.25 -5.91 -3.04
CA PRO A 24 3.67 -4.77 -2.21
C PRO A 24 3.39 -4.94 -0.72
N GLN A 25 2.25 -5.54 -0.33
CA GLN A 25 1.93 -5.78 1.08
C GLN A 25 2.86 -6.83 1.70
N ILE A 26 3.09 -7.95 0.99
CA ILE A 26 3.96 -9.05 1.42
C ILE A 26 5.40 -8.57 1.63
N ILE A 27 5.91 -7.71 0.72
CA ILE A 27 7.24 -7.08 0.83
C ILE A 27 7.30 -6.11 2.02
N ILE A 28 6.26 -5.31 2.24
CA ILE A 28 6.20 -4.37 3.38
C ILE A 28 6.14 -5.11 4.72
N ASN A 29 5.35 -6.18 4.82
CA ASN A 29 5.29 -7.06 6.00
C ASN A 29 6.67 -7.66 6.30
N TYR A 30 7.35 -8.20 5.28
CA TYR A 30 8.69 -8.78 5.41
C TYR A 30 9.70 -7.74 5.89
N ARG A 31 9.76 -6.57 5.24
CA ARG A 31 10.71 -5.48 5.59
C ARG A 31 10.46 -4.84 6.95
N ARG A 32 9.22 -4.89 7.48
CA ARG A 32 8.87 -4.36 8.79
C ARG A 32 9.05 -5.37 9.92
N HIS A 33 9.01 -6.66 9.62
CA HIS A 33 8.95 -7.75 10.60
C HIS A 33 7.77 -7.65 11.60
N HIS A 34 6.77 -6.80 11.31
CA HIS A 34 5.54 -6.63 12.09
C HIS A 34 4.35 -6.34 11.16
N THR A 35 3.16 -6.84 11.52
CA THR A 35 1.93 -6.79 10.70
C THR A 35 0.83 -5.91 11.31
N THR A 36 1.20 -4.99 12.22
CA THR A 36 0.28 -4.11 12.96
C THR A 36 -0.69 -3.34 12.06
N GLY A 37 -1.99 -3.60 12.21
CA GLY A 37 -3.08 -3.01 11.41
C GLY A 37 -3.46 -3.79 10.14
N LEU A 38 -2.68 -4.79 9.73
CA LEU A 38 -3.08 -5.71 8.67
C LEU A 38 -4.02 -6.78 9.26
N GLN A 39 -5.23 -6.89 8.72
CA GLN A 39 -6.29 -7.65 9.36
C GLN A 39 -6.35 -9.11 8.86
N PRO A 40 -6.08 -10.12 9.72
CA PRO A 40 -5.99 -11.50 9.25
C PRO A 40 -7.32 -12.04 8.73
N SER A 41 -8.45 -11.62 9.30
CA SER A 41 -9.77 -12.06 8.84
C SER A 41 -10.11 -11.59 7.42
N MET A 42 -9.59 -10.45 6.96
CA MET A 42 -9.73 -10.01 5.56
C MET A 42 -9.00 -10.99 4.64
N MET A 43 -7.73 -11.28 4.93
CA MET A 43 -6.91 -12.21 4.13
C MET A 43 -7.50 -13.63 4.13
N LEU A 44 -8.15 -14.05 5.21
CA LEU A 44 -8.85 -15.34 5.25
C LEU A 44 -10.13 -15.34 4.40
N LEU A 45 -10.97 -14.30 4.49
CA LEU A 45 -12.18 -14.16 3.67
C LEU A 45 -11.84 -14.14 2.17
N TRP A 46 -10.76 -13.46 1.80
CA TRP A 46 -10.25 -13.40 0.44
C TRP A 46 -9.70 -14.71 -0.09
N ALA A 47 -8.95 -15.44 0.73
CA ALA A 47 -8.58 -16.81 0.40
C ALA A 47 -9.82 -17.69 0.17
N SER A 48 -10.83 -17.59 1.05
CA SER A 48 -12.11 -18.29 0.88
C SER A 48 -12.91 -17.83 -0.34
N ALA A 49 -12.78 -16.57 -0.79
CA ALA A 49 -13.41 -16.04 -1.99
C ALA A 49 -12.76 -16.56 -3.28
N GLY A 50 -11.45 -16.82 -3.24
CA GLY A 50 -10.69 -17.32 -4.39
C GLY A 50 -11.13 -18.71 -4.86
N VAL A 51 -11.66 -19.55 -3.97
CA VAL A 51 -12.24 -20.87 -4.33
C VAL A 51 -13.46 -20.75 -5.26
N PRO A 52 -14.59 -20.11 -4.87
CA PRO A 52 -15.73 -19.93 -5.77
C PRO A 52 -15.38 -19.08 -7.00
N LEU A 53 -14.44 -18.12 -6.89
CA LEU A 53 -13.95 -17.35 -8.04
C LEU A 53 -13.23 -18.24 -9.06
N GLY A 54 -12.34 -19.13 -8.60
CA GLY A 54 -11.63 -20.11 -9.43
C GLY A 54 -12.59 -21.10 -10.08
N VAL A 55 -13.51 -21.67 -9.29
CA VAL A 55 -14.60 -22.54 -9.79
C VAL A 55 -15.40 -21.83 -10.89
N TYR A 56 -15.82 -20.58 -10.68
CA TYR A 56 -16.57 -19.79 -11.66
C TYR A 56 -15.75 -19.55 -12.95
N ASN A 57 -14.54 -19.03 -12.83
CA ASN A 57 -13.66 -18.72 -13.97
C ASN A 57 -13.27 -19.97 -14.79
N ILE A 58 -13.21 -21.15 -14.16
CA ILE A 58 -12.88 -22.43 -14.80
C ILE A 58 -14.14 -23.14 -15.37
N THR A 59 -15.34 -22.86 -14.86
CA THR A 59 -16.59 -23.46 -15.35
C THR A 59 -17.18 -22.67 -16.52
N GLU A 60 -17.30 -21.34 -16.40
CA GLU A 60 -17.64 -20.43 -17.51
C GLU A 60 -16.53 -20.29 -18.56
N SER A 61 -15.39 -20.95 -18.34
CA SER A 61 -14.30 -21.07 -19.31
C SER A 61 -13.70 -19.72 -19.78
N PHE A 62 -13.70 -18.71 -18.90
CA PHE A 62 -13.09 -17.39 -19.16
C PHE A 62 -11.60 -17.44 -19.54
N ASN A 63 -11.07 -16.30 -19.98
CA ASN A 63 -9.66 -16.11 -20.33
C ASN A 63 -8.70 -16.68 -19.27
N ILE A 64 -7.61 -17.30 -19.74
CA ILE A 64 -6.63 -18.00 -18.88
C ILE A 64 -6.06 -17.11 -17.77
N ALA A 65 -5.91 -15.80 -18.03
CA ALA A 65 -5.48 -14.81 -17.04
C ALA A 65 -6.39 -14.76 -15.81
N LEU A 66 -7.73 -14.80 -15.98
CA LEU A 66 -8.70 -14.77 -14.87
C LEU A 66 -8.73 -16.11 -14.10
N ARG A 67 -8.47 -17.24 -14.76
CA ARG A 67 -8.35 -18.55 -14.09
C ARG A 67 -7.10 -18.60 -13.20
N ILE A 68 -5.98 -18.08 -13.70
CA ILE A 68 -4.71 -18.01 -12.95
C ILE A 68 -4.78 -16.95 -11.84
N GLN A 69 -5.39 -15.79 -12.08
CA GLN A 69 -5.55 -14.72 -11.10
C GLN A 69 -6.27 -15.19 -9.83
N ALA A 70 -7.33 -15.98 -9.93
CA ALA A 70 -8.04 -16.52 -8.76
C ALA A 70 -7.14 -17.40 -7.88
N GLN A 71 -6.29 -18.22 -8.50
CA GLN A 71 -5.31 -19.06 -7.80
C GLN A 71 -4.22 -18.23 -7.11
N ILE A 72 -3.70 -17.21 -7.82
CA ILE A 72 -2.71 -16.29 -7.26
C ILE A 72 -3.29 -15.49 -6.09
N LEU A 73 -4.51 -14.96 -6.22
CA LEU A 73 -5.21 -14.25 -5.14
C LEU A 73 -5.40 -15.16 -3.91
N THR A 74 -5.82 -16.41 -4.11
CA THR A 74 -5.96 -17.41 -3.04
C THR A 74 -4.62 -17.62 -2.31
N PHE A 75 -3.56 -17.93 -3.05
CA PHE A 75 -2.24 -18.23 -2.50
C PHE A 75 -1.60 -17.02 -1.80
N LEU A 76 -1.61 -15.83 -2.44
CA LEU A 76 -1.06 -14.62 -1.85
C LEU A 76 -1.85 -14.17 -0.60
N SER A 77 -3.17 -14.40 -0.57
CA SER A 77 -4.00 -14.13 0.62
C SER A 77 -3.63 -15.07 1.78
N LEU A 78 -3.49 -16.39 1.53
CA LEU A 78 -3.05 -17.35 2.56
C LEU A 78 -1.60 -17.10 3.03
N LEU A 79 -0.71 -16.69 2.12
CA LEU A 79 0.67 -16.31 2.46
C LEU A 79 0.71 -15.05 3.33
N THR A 80 -0.10 -14.04 3.00
CA THR A 80 -0.23 -12.79 3.76
C THR A 80 -0.89 -13.04 5.14
N TRP A 81 -1.89 -13.93 5.19
CA TRP A 81 -2.45 -14.44 6.45
C TRP A 81 -1.40 -15.14 7.30
N SER A 82 -0.57 -16.00 6.71
CA SER A 82 0.52 -16.70 7.39
C SER A 82 1.58 -15.73 7.93
N GLN A 83 1.93 -14.68 7.18
CA GLN A 83 2.78 -13.59 7.68
C GLN A 83 2.17 -12.89 8.91
N CYS A 84 0.85 -12.71 8.95
CA CYS A 84 0.19 -12.08 10.10
C CYS A 84 0.33 -12.90 11.40
N TYR A 85 0.30 -14.24 11.32
CA TYR A 85 0.51 -15.11 12.48
C TYR A 85 2.00 -15.31 12.79
N TYR A 86 2.87 -15.31 11.78
CA TYR A 86 4.32 -15.36 11.96
C TYR A 86 4.84 -14.12 12.71
N TYR A 87 4.63 -12.93 12.14
CA TYR A 87 5.14 -11.68 12.72
C TYR A 87 4.29 -11.15 13.89
N GLY A 88 2.98 -11.39 13.89
CA GLY A 88 2.06 -10.85 14.90
C GLY A 88 1.76 -11.78 16.09
N LYS A 89 2.09 -13.08 15.99
CA LYS A 89 1.89 -14.08 17.07
C LYS A 89 3.09 -15.01 17.29
N HIS A 90 4.26 -14.67 16.72
CA HIS A 90 5.53 -15.40 16.87
C HIS A 90 5.41 -16.92 16.65
N TRP A 91 4.57 -17.34 15.69
CA TRP A 91 4.50 -18.75 15.28
C TRP A 91 5.81 -19.19 14.60
N SER A 92 6.19 -20.46 14.73
CA SER A 92 7.37 -20.98 14.02
C SER A 92 7.11 -21.09 12.52
N LEU A 93 8.16 -20.92 11.70
CA LEU A 93 8.09 -21.04 10.24
C LEU A 93 7.48 -22.38 9.80
N ILE A 94 7.86 -23.48 10.47
CA ILE A 94 7.34 -24.83 10.20
C ILE A 94 5.82 -24.89 10.43
N LYS A 95 5.33 -24.33 11.55
CA LYS A 95 3.89 -24.29 11.84
C LYS A 95 3.13 -23.49 10.78
N CYS A 96 3.65 -22.33 10.38
CA CYS A 96 3.06 -21.52 9.32
C CYS A 96 3.04 -22.27 7.98
N ALA A 97 4.14 -22.92 7.59
CA ALA A 97 4.24 -23.68 6.34
C ALA A 97 3.29 -24.89 6.29
N VAL A 98 3.22 -25.67 7.37
CA VAL A 98 2.30 -26.84 7.45
C VAL A 98 0.84 -26.41 7.35
N ILE A 99 0.45 -25.32 8.04
CA ILE A 99 -0.92 -24.81 7.97
C ILE A 99 -1.22 -24.22 6.57
N LEU A 100 -0.29 -23.47 5.98
CA LEU A 100 -0.42 -22.93 4.63
C LEU A 100 -0.62 -24.04 3.58
N VAL A 101 0.23 -25.07 3.59
CA VAL A 101 0.12 -26.22 2.67
C VAL A 101 -1.18 -27.00 2.91
N GLY A 102 -1.57 -27.21 4.18
CA GLY A 102 -2.84 -27.86 4.54
C GLY A 102 -4.05 -27.10 4.01
N MET A 103 -4.08 -25.77 4.17
CA MET A 103 -5.15 -24.92 3.65
C MET A 103 -5.19 -24.90 2.12
N CYS A 104 -4.05 -24.74 1.44
CA CYS A 104 -3.98 -24.82 -0.03
C CYS A 104 -4.49 -26.17 -0.55
N THR A 105 -4.10 -27.28 0.09
CA THR A 105 -4.53 -28.64 -0.28
C THR A 105 -6.03 -28.83 -0.09
N LEU A 106 -6.56 -28.41 1.06
CA LEU A 106 -8.00 -28.49 1.37
C LEU A 106 -8.82 -27.66 0.37
N MET A 107 -8.42 -26.42 0.13
CA MET A 107 -9.15 -25.48 -0.70
C MET A 107 -9.09 -25.86 -2.19
N GLY A 108 -7.93 -26.29 -2.69
CA GLY A 108 -7.80 -26.85 -4.05
C GLY A 108 -8.60 -28.14 -4.22
N GLY A 109 -8.67 -29.01 -3.19
CA GLY A 109 -9.53 -30.19 -3.21
C GLY A 109 -11.01 -29.86 -3.30
N ILE A 110 -11.47 -28.86 -2.53
CA ILE A 110 -12.84 -28.34 -2.59
C ILE A 110 -13.14 -27.73 -3.96
N GLU A 111 -12.24 -26.89 -4.49
CA GLU A 111 -12.38 -26.29 -5.82
C GLU A 111 -12.50 -27.35 -6.92
N VAL A 112 -11.61 -28.35 -6.94
CA VAL A 112 -11.65 -29.43 -7.95
C VAL A 112 -12.96 -30.22 -7.86
N ALA A 113 -13.43 -30.54 -6.64
CA ALA A 113 -14.71 -31.21 -6.44
C ALA A 113 -15.89 -30.37 -6.95
N LEU A 114 -15.90 -29.06 -6.65
CA LEU A 114 -16.93 -28.12 -7.13
C LEU A 114 -16.88 -27.95 -8.66
N ILE A 115 -15.70 -27.88 -9.29
CA ILE A 115 -15.56 -27.81 -10.75
C ILE A 115 -16.17 -29.04 -11.42
N PHE A 116 -15.94 -30.25 -10.89
CA PHE A 116 -16.56 -31.46 -11.41
C PHE A 116 -18.09 -31.47 -11.20
N ALA A 117 -18.57 -31.08 -10.02
CA ALA A 117 -20.00 -31.00 -9.71
C ALA A 117 -20.73 -29.98 -10.62
N LEU A 118 -20.18 -28.78 -10.81
CA LEU A 118 -20.76 -27.74 -11.65
C LEU A 118 -20.68 -28.11 -13.14
N LYS A 119 -19.59 -28.73 -13.61
CA LYS A 119 -19.54 -29.28 -14.99
C LYS A 119 -20.57 -30.40 -15.21
N ALA A 120 -20.95 -31.16 -14.18
CA ALA A 120 -22.06 -32.11 -14.26
C ALA A 120 -23.44 -31.43 -14.25
N ALA A 121 -23.61 -30.29 -13.56
CA ALA A 121 -24.84 -29.49 -13.55
C ALA A 121 -25.07 -28.75 -14.89
N ILE A 122 -24.01 -28.15 -15.47
CA ILE A 122 -24.05 -27.49 -16.79
C ILE A 122 -24.45 -28.48 -17.89
N LYS A 123 -23.96 -29.73 -17.84
CA LYS A 123 -24.39 -30.82 -18.74
C LYS A 123 -25.87 -31.21 -18.61
N ARG A 124 -26.58 -30.73 -17.59
CA ARG A 124 -28.03 -30.88 -17.39
C ARG A 124 -28.79 -29.56 -17.64
N HIS A 125 -28.14 -28.59 -18.29
CA HIS A 125 -28.66 -27.23 -18.53
C HIS A 125 -28.98 -26.42 -17.26
N VAL A 126 -28.35 -26.75 -16.12
CA VAL A 126 -28.55 -26.06 -14.83
C VAL A 126 -27.45 -25.03 -14.60
N THR A 127 -27.75 -23.75 -14.82
CA THR A 127 -26.78 -22.64 -14.81
C THR A 127 -26.68 -21.89 -13.47
N TRP A 128 -27.74 -21.83 -12.66
CA TRP A 128 -27.74 -21.09 -11.38
C TRP A 128 -26.55 -21.39 -10.43
N PRO A 129 -25.94 -22.59 -10.39
CA PRO A 129 -24.81 -22.86 -9.50
C PRO A 129 -23.56 -22.05 -9.86
N THR A 130 -23.31 -21.74 -11.14
CA THR A 130 -22.14 -20.92 -11.52
C THR A 130 -22.38 -19.46 -11.15
N THR A 131 -23.60 -18.95 -11.34
CA THR A 131 -24.04 -17.63 -10.84
C THR A 131 -23.89 -17.52 -9.32
N LEU A 132 -24.23 -18.58 -8.57
CA LEU A 132 -24.02 -18.61 -7.13
C LEU A 132 -22.54 -18.53 -6.76
N MET A 133 -21.63 -19.18 -7.49
CA MET A 133 -20.19 -19.05 -7.24
C MET A 133 -19.69 -17.63 -7.49
N ALA A 134 -20.15 -16.97 -8.57
CA ALA A 134 -19.80 -15.57 -8.85
C ALA A 134 -20.26 -14.62 -7.74
N VAL A 135 -21.52 -14.75 -7.29
CA VAL A 135 -22.08 -13.93 -6.21
C VAL A 135 -21.39 -14.23 -4.87
N LEU A 136 -21.12 -15.50 -4.56
CA LEU A 136 -20.42 -15.90 -3.33
C LEU A 136 -18.99 -15.36 -3.28
N ALA A 137 -18.27 -15.40 -4.41
CA ALA A 137 -16.94 -14.80 -4.52
C ALA A 137 -16.98 -13.30 -4.23
N ALA A 138 -17.84 -12.54 -4.92
CA ALA A 138 -17.98 -11.10 -4.73
C ALA A 138 -18.39 -10.73 -3.30
N VAL A 139 -19.35 -11.45 -2.69
CA VAL A 139 -19.75 -11.22 -1.30
C VAL A 139 -18.59 -11.47 -0.32
N LEU A 140 -17.74 -12.48 -0.55
CA LEU A 140 -16.58 -12.75 0.31
C LEU A 140 -15.42 -11.76 0.12
N LEU A 141 -15.19 -11.27 -1.11
CA LEU A 141 -14.23 -10.20 -1.39
C LEU A 141 -14.64 -8.89 -0.70
N ALA A 142 -15.86 -8.43 -0.99
CA ALA A 142 -16.46 -7.25 -0.38
C ALA A 142 -16.53 -7.35 1.15
N ALA A 143 -16.92 -8.52 1.71
CA ALA A 143 -16.90 -8.73 3.16
C ALA A 143 -15.49 -8.61 3.77
N GLY A 144 -14.45 -9.03 3.03
CA GLY A 144 -13.06 -8.81 3.40
C GLY A 144 -12.71 -7.31 3.49
N VAL A 145 -13.07 -6.53 2.49
CA VAL A 145 -12.82 -5.07 2.46
C VAL A 145 -13.66 -4.34 3.52
N LEU A 146 -14.96 -4.68 3.67
CA LEU A 146 -15.84 -4.18 4.74
C LEU A 146 -15.28 -4.47 6.13
N ARG A 147 -14.63 -5.63 6.31
CA ARG A 147 -14.02 -5.95 7.60
C ARG A 147 -12.87 -5.00 7.93
N HIS A 148 -12.09 -4.56 6.92
CA HIS A 148 -11.08 -3.51 7.11
C HIS A 148 -11.68 -2.12 7.30
N TYR A 149 -12.80 -1.77 6.65
CA TYR A 149 -13.55 -0.54 6.96
C TYR A 149 -13.92 -0.44 8.45
N TRP A 150 -14.35 -1.55 9.06
CA TRP A 150 -14.62 -1.60 10.50
C TRP A 150 -13.37 -1.31 11.34
N ASP A 151 -12.19 -1.74 10.90
CA ASP A 151 -10.91 -1.44 11.54
C ASP A 151 -10.58 0.06 11.47
N ILE A 152 -10.72 0.66 10.29
CA ILE A 152 -10.54 2.10 10.05
C ILE A 152 -11.50 2.92 10.91
N TYR A 153 -12.78 2.51 11.00
CA TYR A 153 -13.79 3.17 11.82
C TYR A 153 -13.47 3.08 13.33
N THR A 154 -13.05 1.90 13.80
CA THR A 154 -12.74 1.63 15.21
C THR A 154 -11.46 2.34 15.66
N HIS A 155 -10.39 2.28 14.86
CA HIS A 155 -9.08 2.83 15.19
C HIS A 155 -8.82 4.24 14.62
N ARG A 156 -9.82 4.83 13.92
CA ARG A 156 -9.82 6.19 13.34
C ARG A 156 -8.57 6.55 12.54
N THR A 157 -7.92 5.54 11.98
CA THR A 157 -6.67 5.63 11.22
C THR A 157 -6.57 4.45 10.26
N VAL A 158 -6.08 4.68 9.05
CA VAL A 158 -5.73 3.59 8.12
C VAL A 158 -4.31 3.12 8.46
N ARG A 159 -4.20 1.92 9.06
CA ARG A 159 -2.94 1.33 9.52
C ARG A 159 -2.70 -0.03 8.84
N GLY A 160 -1.44 -0.47 8.82
CA GLY A 160 -1.02 -1.79 8.30
C GLY A 160 -1.03 -1.95 6.79
N ILE A 161 -2.10 -1.51 6.11
CA ILE A 161 -2.31 -1.70 4.67
C ILE A 161 -1.49 -0.71 3.82
N SER A 162 -0.97 -1.21 2.71
CA SER A 162 -0.17 -0.49 1.71
C SER A 162 -1.06 0.23 0.68
N PHE A 163 -0.89 1.55 0.58
CA PHE A 163 -1.54 2.37 -0.46
C PHE A 163 -1.20 1.92 -1.90
N ILE A 164 -0.07 1.25 -2.11
CA ILE A 164 0.32 0.71 -3.43
C ILE A 164 -0.52 -0.51 -3.77
N PHE A 165 -0.81 -1.38 -2.79
CA PHE A 165 -1.75 -2.50 -2.96
C PHE A 165 -3.14 -1.97 -3.31
N VAL A 166 -3.68 -1.04 -2.51
CA VAL A 166 -5.00 -0.40 -2.75
C VAL A 166 -5.08 0.23 -4.15
N GLY A 167 -4.04 0.94 -4.58
CA GLY A 167 -4.01 1.59 -5.90
C GLY A 167 -3.94 0.60 -7.07
N ILE A 168 -3.22 -0.51 -6.93
CA ILE A 168 -3.17 -1.58 -7.94
C ILE A 168 -4.51 -2.31 -8.02
N ASP A 169 -5.17 -2.53 -6.88
CA ASP A 169 -6.45 -3.24 -6.77
C ASP A 169 -7.58 -2.46 -7.45
N ALA A 170 -7.74 -1.19 -7.06
CA ALA A 170 -8.70 -0.27 -7.68
C ALA A 170 -8.44 -0.07 -9.17
N ALA A 171 -7.17 -0.13 -9.62
CA ALA A 171 -6.84 -0.13 -11.04
C ALA A 171 -7.29 -1.44 -11.72
N GLY A 172 -7.16 -2.59 -11.04
CA GLY A 172 -7.67 -3.89 -11.49
C GLY A 172 -9.18 -3.86 -11.75
N ASP A 173 -9.93 -3.34 -10.78
CA ASP A 173 -11.39 -3.18 -10.90
C ASP A 173 -11.76 -2.18 -12.00
N LEU A 174 -11.06 -1.04 -12.08
CA LEU A 174 -11.30 -0.02 -13.11
C LEU A 174 -11.07 -0.55 -14.52
N PHE A 175 -9.93 -1.21 -14.78
CA PHE A 175 -9.65 -1.77 -16.11
C PHE A 175 -10.63 -2.89 -16.46
N SER A 176 -11.01 -3.74 -15.50
CA SER A 176 -11.99 -4.80 -15.71
C SER A 176 -13.41 -4.26 -15.94
N LEU A 177 -13.84 -3.25 -15.19
CA LEU A 177 -15.14 -2.58 -15.40
C LEU A 177 -15.20 -1.90 -16.78
N VAL A 178 -14.15 -1.14 -17.14
CA VAL A 178 -14.06 -0.52 -18.48
C VAL A 178 -14.03 -1.58 -19.57
N SER A 179 -13.43 -2.75 -19.33
CA SER A 179 -13.44 -3.86 -20.31
C SER A 179 -14.85 -4.36 -20.64
N VAL A 180 -15.78 -4.38 -19.68
CA VAL A 180 -17.17 -4.82 -19.89
C VAL A 180 -17.94 -3.83 -20.78
N PHE A 181 -17.66 -2.53 -20.69
CA PHE A 181 -18.25 -1.51 -21.58
C PHE A 181 -17.76 -1.61 -23.05
N PHE A 182 -16.72 -2.39 -23.32
CA PHE A 182 -16.22 -2.70 -24.68
C PHE A 182 -16.62 -4.12 -25.16
N GLN A 183 -17.37 -4.89 -24.37
CA GLN A 183 -17.95 -6.17 -24.78
C GLN A 183 -19.27 -5.95 -25.53
N THR A 184 -19.56 -6.83 -26.49
CA THR A 184 -20.79 -6.79 -27.31
C THR A 184 -22.06 -7.05 -26.50
N GLU A 185 -21.94 -7.79 -25.40
CA GLU A 185 -23.03 -8.14 -24.48
C GLU A 185 -22.72 -7.53 -23.10
N LEU A 186 -23.62 -6.67 -22.60
CA LEU A 186 -23.41 -5.97 -21.33
C LEU A 186 -23.68 -6.89 -20.13
N ASN A 187 -22.63 -7.53 -19.63
CA ASN A 187 -22.70 -8.37 -18.43
C ASN A 187 -22.98 -7.54 -17.17
N VAL A 188 -24.27 -7.37 -16.84
CA VAL A 188 -24.75 -6.62 -15.66
C VAL A 188 -24.18 -7.16 -14.35
N LEU A 189 -23.99 -8.48 -14.23
CA LEU A 189 -23.38 -9.09 -13.04
C LEU A 189 -21.90 -8.67 -12.91
N GLY A 190 -21.14 -8.70 -14.01
CA GLY A 190 -19.76 -8.21 -14.05
C GLY A 190 -19.65 -6.73 -13.72
N MET A 191 -20.52 -5.88 -14.28
CA MET A 191 -20.57 -4.45 -13.96
C MET A 191 -20.89 -4.20 -12.49
N ALA A 192 -21.84 -4.95 -11.91
CA ALA A 192 -22.20 -4.84 -10.49
C ALA A 192 -21.04 -5.26 -9.56
N ILE A 193 -20.33 -6.34 -9.88
CA ILE A 193 -19.20 -6.82 -9.08
C ILE A 193 -18.05 -5.81 -9.13
N TYR A 194 -17.51 -5.52 -10.34
CA TYR A 194 -16.35 -4.62 -10.47
C TYR A 194 -16.67 -3.18 -10.04
N GLY A 195 -17.90 -2.70 -10.28
CA GLY A 195 -18.35 -1.39 -9.78
C GLY A 195 -18.45 -1.31 -8.27
N THR A 196 -18.83 -2.41 -7.59
CA THR A 196 -18.89 -2.45 -6.12
C THR A 196 -17.49 -2.48 -5.51
N GLU A 197 -16.61 -3.36 -5.97
CA GLU A 197 -15.22 -3.42 -5.45
C GLU A 197 -14.46 -2.11 -5.72
N LEU A 198 -14.60 -1.51 -6.91
CA LEU A 198 -14.01 -0.20 -7.24
C LEU A 198 -14.51 0.90 -6.28
N ALA A 199 -15.80 0.91 -5.94
CA ALA A 199 -16.36 1.87 -4.99
C ALA A 199 -15.84 1.64 -3.57
N LEU A 200 -15.76 0.38 -3.12
CA LEU A 200 -15.18 0.01 -1.83
C LEU A 200 -13.71 0.44 -1.76
N TRP A 201 -12.90 0.19 -2.78
CA TRP A 201 -11.50 0.56 -2.79
C TRP A 201 -11.24 2.06 -2.91
N THR A 202 -12.03 2.75 -3.72
CA THR A 202 -11.99 4.22 -3.81
C THR A 202 -12.27 4.85 -2.44
N GLY A 203 -13.24 4.33 -1.69
CA GLY A 203 -13.53 4.79 -0.33
C GLY A 203 -12.42 4.47 0.68
N VAL A 204 -11.73 3.31 0.60
CA VAL A 204 -10.54 3.03 1.43
C VAL A 204 -9.42 4.02 1.12
N PHE A 205 -9.20 4.33 -0.16
CA PHE A 205 -8.20 5.30 -0.60
C PHE A 205 -8.52 6.72 -0.08
N ILE A 206 -9.78 7.14 -0.15
CA ILE A 206 -10.28 8.41 0.42
C ILE A 206 -10.09 8.44 1.94
N CYS A 207 -10.48 7.37 2.67
CA CYS A 207 -10.24 7.26 4.11
C CYS A 207 -8.75 7.34 4.44
N GLY A 208 -7.88 6.70 3.65
CA GLY A 208 -6.43 6.76 3.81
C GLY A 208 -5.86 8.16 3.60
N GLY A 209 -6.32 8.88 2.58
CA GLY A 209 -6.00 10.29 2.37
C GLY A 209 -6.45 11.15 3.56
N TYR A 210 -7.70 10.99 4.01
CA TYR A 210 -8.26 11.80 5.09
C TYR A 210 -7.58 11.54 6.45
N PHE A 211 -7.37 10.29 6.84
CA PHE A 211 -6.85 9.94 8.17
C PHE A 211 -5.31 9.89 8.25
N ASN A 212 -4.59 9.75 7.14
CA ASN A 212 -3.12 9.61 7.15
C ASN A 212 -2.39 10.75 6.44
N LEU A 213 -2.86 11.22 5.27
CA LEU A 213 -2.19 12.30 4.54
C LEU A 213 -2.44 13.67 5.18
N LEU A 214 -3.65 14.00 5.61
CA LEU A 214 -3.95 15.28 6.26
C LEU A 214 -3.10 15.53 7.53
N PRO A 215 -2.97 14.59 8.49
CA PRO A 215 -2.07 14.76 9.64
C PRO A 215 -0.60 14.89 9.24
N TRP A 216 -0.13 14.10 8.27
CA TRP A 216 1.25 14.17 7.79
C TRP A 216 1.57 15.50 7.10
N VAL A 217 0.68 16.02 6.25
CA VAL A 217 0.83 17.35 5.65
C VAL A 217 0.84 18.44 6.71
N LYS A 218 -0.09 18.40 7.68
CA LYS A 218 -0.12 19.35 8.82
C LYS A 218 1.19 19.30 9.62
N ALA A 219 1.69 18.11 9.95
CA ALA A 219 2.96 17.93 10.64
C ALA A 219 4.15 18.48 9.83
N ARG A 220 4.24 18.16 8.53
CA ARG A 220 5.32 18.62 7.66
C ARG A 220 5.31 20.14 7.47
N VAL A 221 4.13 20.75 7.43
CA VAL A 221 3.95 22.21 7.44
C VAL A 221 4.33 22.82 8.79
N SER A 222 3.93 22.21 9.92
CA SER A 222 4.30 22.73 11.25
C SER A 222 5.80 22.65 11.50
N THR A 223 6.47 21.55 11.14
CA THR A 223 7.93 21.43 11.25
C THR A 223 8.65 22.42 10.33
N ARG A 224 8.15 22.65 9.11
CA ARG A 224 8.72 23.69 8.21
C ARG A 224 8.54 25.09 8.80
N ARG A 225 7.39 25.38 9.42
CA ARG A 225 7.13 26.66 10.10
C ARG A 225 8.05 26.84 11.31
N GLN A 226 8.16 25.84 12.18
CA GLN A 226 9.08 25.85 13.32
C GLN A 226 10.54 26.06 12.88
N ARG A 227 10.98 25.43 11.78
CA ARG A 227 12.34 25.66 11.25
C ARG A 227 12.56 27.12 10.84
N ILE A 228 11.59 27.74 10.15
CA ILE A 228 11.64 29.15 9.75
C ILE A 228 11.59 30.09 10.97
N GLU A 229 10.80 29.76 11.99
CA GLU A 229 10.72 30.50 13.25
C GLU A 229 12.07 30.48 13.99
N ASN A 230 12.69 29.29 14.11
CA ASN A 230 14.00 29.11 14.73
C ASN A 230 15.12 29.80 13.93
N GLU A 231 15.08 29.75 12.59
CA GLU A 231 16.02 30.46 11.72
C GLU A 231 15.94 31.99 11.93
N ARG A 232 14.72 32.54 12.02
CA ARG A 232 14.48 33.96 12.32
C ARG A 232 14.97 34.35 13.73
N GLN A 233 14.71 33.54 14.74
CA GLN A 233 15.21 33.79 16.10
C GLN A 233 16.74 33.75 16.15
N THR A 234 17.37 32.81 15.45
CA THR A 234 18.84 32.70 15.35
C THR A 234 19.43 33.94 14.67
N GLN A 235 18.84 34.39 13.56
CA GLN A 235 19.25 35.63 12.88
C GLN A 235 19.04 36.88 13.74
N SER A 236 17.95 36.93 14.52
CA SER A 236 17.66 38.06 15.43
C SER A 236 18.72 38.16 16.53
N GLN A 237 19.06 37.04 17.19
CA GLN A 237 20.13 37.01 18.21
C GLN A 237 21.52 37.32 17.64
N GLN A 238 21.78 36.98 16.37
CA GLN A 238 23.01 37.41 15.68
C GLN A 238 22.99 38.92 15.36
N GLY A 239 21.84 39.48 14.98
CA GLY A 239 21.66 40.92 14.78
C GLY A 239 21.85 41.73 16.07
N GLU A 240 21.26 41.28 17.18
CA GLU A 240 21.45 41.90 18.50
C GLU A 240 22.92 41.84 18.94
N ARG A 241 23.59 40.68 18.81
CA ARG A 241 25.03 40.55 19.07
C ARG A 241 25.90 41.44 18.18
N GLY A 242 25.52 41.63 16.91
CA GLY A 242 26.19 42.57 16.01
C GLY A 242 25.98 44.03 16.39
N THR A 243 24.79 44.38 16.90
CA THR A 243 24.44 45.75 17.30
C THR A 243 25.14 46.19 18.58
N ILE A 244 25.38 45.25 19.51
CA ILE A 244 26.16 45.47 20.75
C ILE A 244 27.66 45.70 20.45
N ALA A 245 28.13 45.40 19.23
CA ALA A 245 29.54 45.54 18.82
C ALA A 245 29.88 46.90 18.17
N LEU A 246 29.07 47.95 18.38
CA LEU A 246 29.42 49.33 18.01
C LEU A 246 30.49 49.90 18.96
N HIS A 247 31.75 49.53 18.69
CA HIS A 247 32.93 50.07 19.36
C HIS A 247 33.06 51.57 19.04
N GLU A 248 32.99 52.43 20.06
CA GLU A 248 33.32 53.86 19.90
C GLU A 248 34.78 54.00 19.46
N MET A 249 35.03 54.70 18.35
CA MET A 249 36.38 55.06 17.94
C MET A 249 36.80 56.36 18.63
N PRO A 250 37.94 56.41 19.35
CA PRO A 250 38.43 57.65 19.93
C PRO A 250 38.85 58.64 18.84
N SER A 251 38.59 59.93 19.07
CA SER A 251 38.90 60.98 18.10
C SER A 251 40.41 61.26 18.05
N SER A 252 41.01 61.09 16.88
CA SER A 252 42.44 61.35 16.64
C SER A 252 42.71 62.83 16.34
N THR A 253 42.98 63.63 17.37
CA THR A 253 43.62 64.95 17.22
C THR A 253 45.14 64.84 17.42
N SER A 254 45.91 65.33 16.45
CA SER A 254 47.37 65.19 16.41
C SER A 254 48.13 66.20 17.27
N VAL A 255 49.19 65.74 17.93
CA VAL A 255 50.31 66.58 18.41
C VAL A 255 51.62 65.85 18.12
N PHE A 256 52.62 66.57 17.62
CA PHE A 256 53.97 66.05 17.33
C PHE A 256 54.77 65.78 18.62
N MET A 257 55.72 64.83 18.57
CA MET A 257 57.08 65.01 19.12
C MET A 257 58.05 63.91 18.63
N THR A 258 59.25 64.33 18.23
CA THR A 258 60.45 63.52 17.91
C THR A 258 61.70 64.40 18.17
N PRO A 259 62.95 63.89 18.23
CA PRO A 259 63.45 62.52 18.07
C PRO A 259 63.91 61.97 19.46
N SER A 260 65.04 61.30 19.78
CA SER A 260 66.27 60.93 19.06
C SER A 260 67.09 59.82 19.74
N SER A 261 67.71 58.96 18.91
CA SER A 261 69.02 58.28 19.10
C SER A 261 69.37 57.57 20.43
N GLY A 262 69.54 56.25 20.35
CA GLY A 262 70.33 55.43 21.27
C GLY A 262 70.80 54.14 20.57
N LEU A 263 72.10 53.84 20.60
CA LEU A 263 72.70 52.67 19.93
C LEU A 263 72.93 51.49 20.91
N VAL A 264 73.61 50.44 20.44
CA VAL A 264 74.12 49.24 21.17
C VAL A 264 73.11 48.10 21.35
N GLU A 265 73.44 46.81 21.22
CA GLU A 265 74.32 46.04 20.29
C GLU A 265 73.91 44.53 20.44
N ARG A 266 74.34 43.66 19.50
CA ARG A 266 74.44 42.19 19.50
C ARG A 266 74.31 41.47 20.88
N THR A 267 73.80 40.24 20.94
CA THR A 267 74.51 39.04 20.41
C THR A 267 73.59 37.82 20.28
N ALA A 268 73.93 36.88 19.39
CA ALA A 268 73.19 35.65 19.14
C ALA A 268 73.97 34.38 19.56
N THR A 269 73.33 33.53 20.36
CA THR A 269 73.60 32.09 20.55
C THR A 269 72.27 31.40 20.90
N GLY A 270 71.99 30.14 20.56
CA GLY A 270 72.71 29.25 19.65
C GLY A 270 73.40 28.05 20.30
N ASN A 271 72.64 27.12 20.89
CA ASN A 271 73.05 25.70 20.98
C ASN A 271 71.90 24.77 21.41
N ARG A 272 71.83 23.61 20.73
CA ARG A 272 71.31 22.30 21.15
C ARG A 272 69.89 22.23 21.72
#